data_AF-A0A6I5C5I8-F1
#
_entry.id   AF-A0A6I5C5I8-F1
#
_cell.length_a   1.000
_cell.length_b   1.000
_cell.length_c   1.000
_cell.angle_alpha   90.00
_cell.angle_beta   90.00
_cell.angle_gamma   90.00
#
_symmetry.space_group_name_H-M   'P 1'
#
loop_
_entity.id
_entity.type
_entity.pdbx_description
1 polymer ?
#
loop_
_entity_poly.entity_id
_entity_poly.type
_entity_poly.pdbx_seq_one_letter_code
_entity_poly.pdbx_strand_id
1 'polypeptide(L)'
;EARVVYVDNDPLVLRHAQALLTSTPEGVTEYIDADLHDPATIIERAGRTLDFEQPVALMLMGILGHIQDYEEAKSIVRRLQAALPSGSYFVHYDSTDTDRALKEAQQGYDDTGAVPYVLRSPEQVAAYYEGLELLEPGIVSCPLWRPAPGTAPKPTDIHGGVARKP
;
A
#
# COMPACT_ATOMS: atom_id res chain seq x y z
N GLU A 1 20.93 8.65 -0.74
CA GLU A 1 20.93 7.18 -0.89
C GLU A 1 19.57 6.66 -0.45
N ALA A 2 18.99 5.70 -1.17
CA ALA A 2 17.71 5.09 -0.82
C ALA A 2 17.82 3.57 -0.95
N ARG A 3 17.14 2.85 -0.06
CA ARG A 3 17.00 1.40 -0.11
C ARG A 3 15.55 1.05 -0.29
N VAL A 4 15.24 0.18 -1.24
CA VAL A 4 13.87 -0.18 -1.59
C VAL A 4 13.76 -1.70 -1.63
N VAL A 5 12.72 -2.22 -0.99
CA VAL A 5 12.37 -3.64 -1.04
C VAL A 5 10.97 -3.74 -1.67
N TYR A 6 10.90 -4.37 -2.83
CA TYR A 6 9.65 -4.70 -3.49
C TYR A 6 9.17 -6.08 -3.02
N VAL A 7 7.86 -6.23 -2.87
CA VAL A 7 7.24 -7.49 -2.44
C VAL A 7 6.03 -7.73 -3.33
N ASP A 8 5.99 -8.89 -3.98
CA ASP A 8 4.86 -9.31 -4.81
C ASP A 8 4.90 -10.84 -4.96
N ASN A 9 3.74 -11.49 -5.04
CA ASN A 9 3.59 -12.94 -5.19
C ASN A 9 3.23 -13.36 -6.62
N ASP A 10 3.10 -12.42 -7.55
CA ASP A 10 2.87 -12.71 -8.96
C ASP A 10 4.19 -13.14 -9.65
N PRO A 11 4.26 -14.38 -10.15
CA PRO A 11 5.45 -14.88 -10.83
C PRO A 11 5.80 -14.09 -12.12
N LEU A 12 4.85 -13.35 -12.71
CA LEU A 12 5.08 -12.49 -13.86
C LEU A 12 5.82 -11.20 -13.47
N VAL A 13 5.50 -10.63 -12.30
CA VAL A 13 6.18 -9.46 -11.75
C VAL A 13 7.63 -9.80 -11.45
N LEU A 14 7.89 -10.96 -10.82
CA LEU A 14 9.24 -11.43 -10.52
C LEU A 14 10.16 -11.42 -11.75
N ARG A 15 9.66 -11.88 -12.91
CA ARG A 15 10.46 -11.93 -14.15
C ARG A 15 10.78 -10.56 -14.74
N HIS A 16 9.89 -9.57 -14.55
CA HIS A 16 10.10 -8.21 -15.05
C HIS A 16 10.92 -7.38 -14.04
N ALA A 17 10.69 -7.60 -12.75
CA ALA A 17 11.38 -6.94 -11.65
C ALA A 17 12.90 -7.19 -11.70
N GLN A 18 13.33 -8.43 -11.94
CA GLN A 18 14.75 -8.76 -12.10
C GLN A 18 15.44 -7.99 -13.25
N ALA A 19 14.69 -7.58 -14.28
CA ALA A 19 15.23 -6.83 -15.41
C ALA A 19 15.17 -5.31 -15.21
N LEU A 20 14.22 -4.81 -14.42
CA LEU A 20 13.91 -3.37 -14.32
C LEU A 20 14.34 -2.73 -13.00
N LEU A 21 14.47 -3.51 -11.93
CA LEU A 21 14.89 -3.02 -10.61
C LEU A 21 16.41 -2.87 -10.55
N THR A 22 16.93 -1.97 -11.38
CA THR A 22 18.33 -1.56 -11.34
C THR A 22 18.46 -0.38 -10.36
N SER A 23 19.35 -0.54 -9.38
CA SER A 23 19.67 0.52 -8.42
C SER A 23 20.79 1.40 -8.96
N THR A 24 20.88 2.63 -8.44
CA THR A 24 22.12 3.41 -8.56
C THR A 24 23.24 2.73 -7.75
N PRO A 25 24.53 3.01 -8.04
CA PRO A 25 25.65 2.43 -7.32
C PRO A 25 25.61 2.63 -5.80
N GLU A 26 24.99 3.73 -5.34
CA GLU A 26 24.88 4.12 -3.93
C GLU A 26 23.57 3.66 -3.26
N GLY A 27 22.62 3.11 -4.03
CA GLY A 27 21.34 2.60 -3.54
C GLY A 27 21.30 1.08 -3.47
N VAL A 28 20.23 0.53 -2.92
CA VAL A 28 19.95 -0.92 -2.99
C VAL A 28 18.48 -1.12 -3.35
N THR A 29 18.22 -2.00 -4.32
CA THR A 29 16.87 -2.46 -4.64
C THR A 29 16.83 -3.98 -4.58
N GLU A 30 15.92 -4.52 -3.78
CA GLU A 30 15.71 -5.96 -3.61
C GLU A 30 14.26 -6.31 -3.94
N TYR A 31 14.02 -7.54 -4.39
CA TYR A 31 12.68 -8.09 -4.60
C TYR A 31 12.47 -9.32 -3.74
N ILE A 32 11.33 -9.40 -3.07
CA ILE A 32 10.90 -10.55 -2.27
C ILE A 32 9.66 -11.15 -2.92
N ASP A 33 9.77 -12.41 -3.34
CA ASP A 33 8.63 -13.26 -3.63
C ASP A 33 8.00 -13.71 -2.31
N ALA A 34 6.91 -13.04 -1.91
CA ALA A 34 6.16 -13.34 -0.71
C ALA A 34 4.71 -12.84 -0.81
N ASP A 35 3.82 -13.56 -0.13
CA ASP A 35 2.41 -13.21 -0.02
C ASP A 35 2.19 -12.24 1.14
N LEU A 36 1.33 -11.23 0.93
CA LEU A 36 0.97 -10.25 1.94
C LEU A 36 0.23 -10.85 3.16
N HIS A 37 -0.36 -12.04 3.02
CA HIS A 37 -0.93 -12.82 4.12
C HIS A 37 0.14 -13.37 5.09
N ASP A 38 1.43 -13.31 4.73
CA ASP A 38 2.55 -13.65 5.61
C ASP A 38 3.47 -12.44 5.91
N PRO A 39 3.01 -11.47 6.73
CA PRO A 39 3.82 -10.32 7.12
C PRO A 39 5.14 -10.70 7.79
N ALA A 40 5.20 -11.84 8.49
CA ALA A 40 6.41 -12.24 9.22
C ALA A 40 7.56 -12.54 8.26
N THR A 41 7.29 -13.31 7.19
CA THR A 41 8.28 -13.57 6.14
C THR A 41 8.71 -12.28 5.43
N ILE A 42 7.77 -11.36 5.17
CA ILE A 42 8.06 -10.06 4.56
C ILE A 42 9.02 -9.26 5.44
N ILE A 43 8.72 -9.10 6.73
CA ILE A 43 9.53 -8.36 7.68
C ILE A 43 10.93 -8.97 7.80
N GLU A 44 11.02 -10.29 7.99
CA GLU A 44 12.30 -10.99 8.13
C GLU A 44 13.21 -10.77 6.91
N ARG A 45 12.66 -10.94 5.70
CA ARG A 45 13.43 -10.82 4.46
C ARG A 45 13.76 -9.37 4.13
N ALA A 46 12.84 -8.43 4.37
CA ALA A 46 13.09 -7.01 4.17
C ALA A 46 14.20 -6.47 5.08
N GLY A 47 14.30 -6.99 6.31
CA GLY A 47 15.35 -6.64 7.27
C GLY A 47 16.78 -7.04 6.85
N ARG A 48 16.94 -7.79 5.76
CA ARG A 48 18.26 -8.09 5.16
C ARG A 48 18.80 -6.90 4.36
N THR A 49 17.92 -6.00 3.93
CA THR A 49 18.25 -4.82 3.10
C THR A 49 17.96 -3.52 3.86
N LEU A 50 16.80 -3.45 4.51
CA LEU A 50 16.36 -2.30 5.29
C LEU A 50 16.87 -2.40 6.73
N ASP A 51 17.29 -1.27 7.27
CA ASP A 51 17.64 -1.12 8.68
C ASP A 51 16.39 -0.66 9.45
N PHE A 52 15.76 -1.57 10.19
CA PHE A 52 14.58 -1.26 11.03
C PHE A 52 14.90 -0.53 12.34
N GLU A 53 16.16 -0.15 12.58
CA GLU A 53 16.49 0.87 13.59
C GLU A 53 16.33 2.30 13.05
N GLN A 54 16.16 2.46 11.73
CA GLN A 54 15.93 3.75 11.07
C GLN A 54 14.50 3.85 10.49
N PRO A 55 13.93 5.06 10.35
CA PRO A 55 12.62 5.24 9.76
C PRO A 55 12.46 4.61 8.37
N VAL A 56 11.38 3.86 8.16
CA VAL A 56 11.04 3.22 6.89
C VAL A 56 9.68 3.73 6.39
N ALA A 57 9.53 3.91 5.09
CA ALA A 57 8.23 4.15 4.47
C ALA A 57 7.61 2.81 4.01
N LEU A 58 6.53 2.38 4.67
CA LEU A 58 5.70 1.27 4.22
C LEU A 58 4.66 1.77 3.23
N MET A 59 4.63 1.16 2.04
CA MET A 59 3.72 1.52 0.96
C MET A 59 2.85 0.31 0.59
N LEU A 60 1.53 0.43 0.77
CA LEU A 60 0.55 -0.59 0.36
C LEU A 60 -0.39 0.04 -0.68
N MET A 61 -0.05 -0.12 -1.96
CA MET A 61 -0.60 0.66 -3.07
C MET A 61 -1.55 -0.21 -3.89
N GLY A 62 -2.87 -0.05 -3.74
CA GLY A 62 -3.85 -0.78 -4.54
C GLY A 62 -3.92 -2.28 -4.23
N ILE A 63 -3.55 -2.70 -3.02
CA ILE A 63 -3.31 -4.12 -2.70
C ILE A 63 -4.27 -4.68 -1.63
N LEU A 64 -4.80 -3.87 -0.70
CA LEU A 64 -5.59 -4.42 0.41
C LEU A 64 -7.00 -4.84 -0.02
N GLY A 65 -7.47 -4.37 -1.18
CA GLY A 65 -8.70 -4.86 -1.79
C GLY A 65 -8.63 -6.34 -2.20
N HIS A 66 -7.43 -6.90 -2.41
CA HIS A 66 -7.24 -8.32 -2.69
C HIS A 66 -7.31 -9.21 -1.43
N ILE A 67 -7.33 -8.61 -0.24
CA ILE A 67 -7.55 -9.32 1.02
C ILE A 67 -9.05 -9.29 1.32
N GLN A 68 -9.72 -10.42 1.10
CA GLN A 68 -11.19 -10.51 1.14
C GLN A 68 -11.76 -10.08 2.50
N ASP A 69 -11.21 -10.62 3.58
CA ASP A 69 -11.65 -10.31 4.94
C ASP A 69 -11.06 -8.97 5.43
N TYR A 70 -11.93 -8.13 5.99
CA TYR A 70 -11.53 -6.80 6.45
C TYR A 70 -10.65 -6.84 7.71
N GLU A 71 -10.95 -7.72 8.65
CA GLU A 71 -10.19 -7.83 9.89
C GLU A 71 -8.81 -8.45 9.64
N GLU A 72 -8.71 -9.36 8.67
CA GLU A 72 -7.44 -9.88 8.18
C GLU A 72 -6.59 -8.77 7.54
N ALA A 73 -7.18 -7.98 6.62
CA ALA A 73 -6.49 -6.83 6.01
C ALA A 73 -5.98 -5.85 7.09
N LYS A 74 -6.83 -5.53 8.06
CA LYS A 74 -6.49 -4.65 9.19
C LYS A 74 -5.37 -5.25 10.06
N SER A 75 -5.41 -6.56 10.32
CA SER A 75 -4.39 -7.29 11.07
C SER A 75 -3.04 -7.27 10.35
N ILE A 76 -3.01 -7.51 9.04
CA ILE A 76 -1.81 -7.44 8.20
C ILE A 76 -1.17 -6.06 8.29
N VAL A 77 -1.95 -5.00 8.04
CA VAL A 77 -1.48 -3.61 8.11
C VAL A 77 -0.87 -3.30 9.48
N ARG A 78 -1.57 -3.66 10.57
CA ARG A 78 -1.10 -3.44 11.93
C ARG A 78 0.21 -4.19 12.24
N ARG A 79 0.36 -5.43 11.77
CA ARG A 79 1.60 -6.22 11.95
C ARG A 79 2.78 -5.58 11.24
N LEU A 80 2.59 -5.14 9.99
CA LEU A 80 3.63 -4.46 9.23
C LEU A 80 4.01 -3.12 9.88
N GLN A 81 3.03 -2.30 10.27
CA GLN A 81 3.29 -1.03 10.97
C GLN A 81 3.96 -1.22 12.34
N ALA A 82 3.62 -2.28 13.07
CA ALA A 82 4.21 -2.57 14.38
C ALA A 82 5.72 -2.84 14.30
N ALA A 83 6.20 -3.46 13.22
CA ALA A 83 7.61 -3.75 13.00
C ALA A 83 8.48 -2.51 12.74
N LEU A 84 7.89 -1.38 12.36
CA LEU A 84 8.64 -0.18 12.00
C LEU A 84 8.98 0.70 13.21
N PRO A 85 10.13 1.39 13.26
CA PRO A 85 10.44 2.30 14.35
C PRO A 85 9.63 3.61 14.27
N SER A 86 9.58 4.37 15.36
CA SER A 86 9.04 5.73 15.41
C SER A 86 9.66 6.63 14.34
N GLY A 87 8.87 7.54 13.77
CA GLY A 87 9.28 8.39 12.64
C GLY A 87 9.15 7.74 11.26
N SER A 88 8.83 6.45 11.20
CA SER A 88 8.45 5.75 9.96
C SER A 88 7.17 6.32 9.35
N TYR A 89 6.91 6.00 8.09
CA TYR A 89 5.72 6.47 7.37
C TYR A 89 4.90 5.29 6.85
N PHE A 90 3.58 5.47 6.86
CA PHE A 90 2.63 4.60 6.19
C PHE A 90 1.99 5.37 5.05
N VAL A 91 2.06 4.79 3.86
CA VAL A 91 1.41 5.29 2.64
C VAL A 91 0.50 4.20 2.14
N HIS A 92 -0.75 4.54 1.89
CA HIS A 92 -1.74 3.60 1.37
C HIS A 92 -2.66 4.32 0.39
N TYR A 93 -3.10 3.59 -0.63
CA TYR A 93 -4.30 3.92 -1.38
C TYR A 93 -5.03 2.65 -1.80
N ASP A 94 -6.34 2.74 -1.96
CA ASP A 94 -7.18 1.73 -2.61
C ASP A 94 -8.40 2.40 -3.26
N SER A 95 -9.07 1.67 -4.15
CA SER A 95 -10.41 2.04 -4.62
C SER A 95 -11.43 1.88 -3.49
N THR A 96 -12.31 2.87 -3.33
CA THR A 96 -13.33 2.91 -2.29
C THR A 96 -14.74 2.69 -2.83
N ASP A 97 -15.68 2.38 -1.94
CA ASP A 97 -17.06 2.02 -2.27
C ASP A 97 -18.00 3.23 -2.47
N THR A 98 -17.44 4.42 -2.68
CA THR A 98 -18.15 5.69 -2.74
C THR A 98 -18.94 5.89 -4.04
N ASP A 99 -18.48 5.32 -5.15
CA ASP A 99 -19.18 5.38 -6.44
C ASP A 99 -20.00 4.08 -6.67
N ARG A 100 -21.29 4.27 -6.92
CA ARG A 100 -22.22 3.19 -7.26
C ARG A 100 -21.86 2.51 -8.58
N ALA A 101 -21.49 3.26 -9.61
CA ALA A 101 -21.11 2.71 -10.91
C ALA A 101 -19.84 1.86 -10.77
N LEU A 102 -18.88 2.30 -9.94
CA LEU A 102 -17.69 1.51 -9.64
C LEU A 102 -18.04 0.20 -8.92
N LYS A 103 -18.93 0.23 -7.93
CA LYS A 103 -19.41 -0.99 -7.26
C LYS A 103 -20.06 -1.97 -8.22
N GLU A 104 -20.93 -1.49 -9.11
CA GLU A 104 -21.59 -2.32 -10.10
C GLU A 104 -20.57 -2.91 -11.10
N ALA A 105 -19.58 -2.12 -11.53
CA ALA A 105 -18.50 -2.59 -12.40
C ALA A 105 -17.60 -3.63 -11.71
N GLN A 106 -17.26 -3.41 -10.44
CA GLN A 106 -16.44 -4.34 -9.65
C GLN A 106 -17.18 -5.67 -9.46
N GLN A 107 -18.46 -5.64 -9.11
CA GLN A 107 -19.27 -6.86 -9.02
C GLN A 107 -19.28 -7.62 -10.35
N GLY A 108 -19.48 -6.92 -11.47
CA GLY A 108 -19.43 -7.53 -12.79
C GLY A 108 -18.07 -8.14 -13.15
N TYR A 109 -16.97 -7.55 -12.66
CA TYR A 109 -15.62 -8.11 -12.80
C TYR A 109 -15.44 -9.37 -11.94
N ASP A 110 -15.87 -9.33 -10.68
CA ASP A 110 -15.79 -10.45 -9.75
C ASP A 110 -16.60 -11.65 -10.26
N ASP A 111 -17.78 -11.41 -10.85
CA ASP A 111 -18.65 -12.43 -11.45
C ASP A 111 -18.00 -13.17 -12.64
N THR A 112 -16.92 -12.64 -13.22
CA THR A 112 -16.14 -13.34 -14.27
C THR A 112 -15.29 -14.49 -13.73
N GLY A 113 -15.12 -14.59 -12.41
CA GLY A 113 -14.19 -15.52 -11.76
C GLY A 113 -12.74 -15.00 -11.69
N ALA A 114 -12.53 -13.71 -12.00
CA ALA A 114 -11.27 -13.03 -11.73
C ALA A 114 -11.01 -12.96 -10.21
N VAL A 115 -9.75 -12.69 -9.84
CA VAL A 115 -9.41 -12.46 -8.43
C VAL A 115 -10.20 -11.24 -7.94
N PRO A 116 -11.08 -11.40 -6.94
CA PRO A 116 -11.97 -10.32 -6.53
C PRO A 116 -11.20 -9.17 -5.90
N TYR A 117 -11.78 -7.98 -5.98
CA TYR A 117 -11.25 -6.79 -5.33
C TYR A 117 -12.35 -6.14 -4.47
N VAL A 118 -12.16 -6.17 -3.16
CA VAL A 118 -13.11 -5.65 -2.18
C VAL A 118 -12.94 -4.13 -2.04
N LEU A 119 -13.92 -3.38 -2.55
CA LEU A 119 -14.02 -1.94 -2.31
C LEU A 119 -14.39 -1.71 -0.84
N ARG A 120 -13.55 -0.94 -0.13
CA ARG A 120 -13.74 -0.61 1.28
C ARG A 120 -14.36 0.77 1.45
N SER A 121 -15.08 0.96 2.54
CA SER A 121 -15.62 2.29 2.88
C SER A 121 -14.52 3.25 3.30
N PRO A 122 -14.72 4.58 3.17
CA PRO A 122 -13.77 5.57 3.70
C PRO A 122 -13.44 5.37 5.18
N GLU A 123 -14.40 4.94 6.00
CA GLU A 123 -14.19 4.64 7.42
C GLU A 123 -13.30 3.41 7.62
N GLN A 124 -13.52 2.36 6.82
CA GLN A 124 -12.70 1.16 6.85
C GLN A 124 -11.25 1.45 6.45
N VAL A 125 -11.05 2.29 5.43
CA VAL A 125 -9.73 2.79 5.00
C VAL A 125 -9.09 3.64 6.09
N ALA A 126 -9.84 4.55 6.71
CA ALA A 126 -9.34 5.40 7.79
C ALA A 126 -8.83 4.59 8.99
N ALA A 127 -9.44 3.44 9.26
CA ALA A 127 -9.03 2.55 10.34
C ALA A 127 -7.62 1.96 10.19
N TYR A 128 -7.05 1.93 8.97
CA TYR A 128 -5.66 1.53 8.74
C TYR A 128 -4.64 2.54 9.26
N TYR A 129 -5.08 3.78 9.53
CA TYR A 129 -4.26 4.88 10.03
C TYR A 129 -4.41 5.10 11.55
N GLU A 130 -5.22 4.29 12.24
CA GLU A 130 -5.40 4.38 13.70
C GLU A 130 -4.06 4.35 14.45
N GLY A 131 -3.81 5.35 15.30
CA GLY A 131 -2.58 5.47 16.08
C GLY A 131 -1.41 6.10 15.34
N LEU A 132 -1.60 6.54 14.08
CA LEU A 132 -0.62 7.31 13.32
C LEU A 132 -0.99 8.80 13.25
N GLU A 133 -0.01 9.64 12.96
CA GLU A 133 -0.16 11.07 12.70
C GLU A 133 -0.43 11.29 11.20
N LEU A 134 -1.69 11.49 10.81
CA LEU A 134 -2.06 11.79 9.43
C LEU A 134 -1.46 13.13 8.98
N LEU A 135 -0.81 13.13 7.82
CA LEU A 135 -0.32 14.35 7.19
C LEU A 135 -1.46 15.01 6.40
N GLU A 136 -1.53 16.34 6.46
CA GLU A 136 -2.46 17.11 5.62
C GLU A 136 -2.25 16.82 4.13
N PRO A 137 -3.33 16.62 3.34
CA PRO A 137 -4.75 16.89 3.66
C PRO A 137 -5.53 15.70 4.29
N GLY A 138 -4.84 14.72 4.85
CA GLY A 138 -5.44 13.48 5.37
C GLY A 138 -5.66 12.44 4.27
N ILE A 139 -6.78 11.72 4.37
CA ILE A 139 -7.17 10.67 3.42
C ILE A 139 -8.14 11.30 2.42
N VAL A 140 -7.68 11.43 1.18
CA VAL A 140 -8.44 12.07 0.10
C VAL A 140 -8.28 11.26 -1.19
N SER A 141 -9.09 11.55 -2.19
CA SER A 141 -8.88 11.07 -3.56
C SER A 141 -7.43 11.38 -4.00
N CYS A 142 -6.68 10.38 -4.46
CA CYS A 142 -5.24 10.47 -4.75
C CYS A 142 -4.85 11.68 -5.63
N PRO A 143 -5.58 12.02 -6.72
CA PRO A 143 -5.29 13.25 -7.49
C PRO A 143 -5.32 14.56 -6.70
N LEU A 144 -6.01 14.60 -5.55
CA LEU A 144 -6.12 15.77 -4.68
C LEU A 144 -5.04 15.81 -3.59
N TRP A 145 -4.23 14.76 -3.46
CA TRP A 145 -3.18 14.70 -2.44
C TRP A 145 -1.95 15.51 -2.88
N ARG A 146 -1.81 16.73 -2.35
CA ARG A 146 -0.71 17.68 -2.62
C ARG A 146 -0.35 17.83 -4.12
N PRO A 147 -1.32 18.18 -4.98
CA PRO A 147 -1.09 18.29 -6.41
C PRO A 147 -0.12 19.43 -6.74
N ALA A 148 0.57 19.33 -7.87
CA ALA A 148 1.51 20.36 -8.30
C ALA A 148 0.80 21.72 -8.49
N PRO A 149 1.46 22.85 -8.17
CA PRO A 149 0.88 24.18 -8.36
C PRO A 149 0.39 24.40 -9.79
N GLY A 150 -0.79 25.03 -9.94
CA GLY A 150 -1.38 25.32 -11.25
C GLY A 150 -2.12 24.14 -11.91
N THR A 151 -2.24 23.00 -11.24
CA THR A 151 -3.07 21.89 -11.70
C THR A 151 -4.50 21.99 -11.16
N ALA A 152 -5.45 21.42 -11.89
CA ALA A 152 -6.85 21.29 -11.48
C ALA A 152 -7.27 19.81 -11.56
N PRO A 153 -6.72 18.94 -10.69
CA PRO A 153 -7.02 17.52 -10.71
C PRO A 153 -8.49 17.26 -10.43
N LYS A 154 -9.05 16.25 -11.09
CA LYS A 154 -10.41 15.77 -10.81
C LYS A 154 -10.34 14.63 -9.79
N PRO A 155 -11.30 14.55 -8.86
CA PRO A 155 -11.39 13.42 -7.94
C PRO A 155 -11.57 12.09 -8.67
N THR A 156 -11.10 11.01 -8.06
CA THR A 156 -11.36 9.61 -8.44
C THR A 156 -11.78 8.83 -7.20
N ASP A 157 -12.23 7.58 -7.39
CA ASP A 157 -12.60 6.70 -6.27
C ASP A 157 -11.40 6.08 -5.54
N ILE A 158 -10.19 6.33 -6.03
CA ILE A 158 -8.95 5.89 -5.41
C ILE A 158 -8.59 6.87 -4.32
N HIS A 159 -8.73 6.45 -3.07
CA HIS A 159 -8.43 7.28 -1.90
C HIS A 159 -7.20 6.76 -1.19
N GLY A 160 -6.42 7.69 -0.65
CA GLY A 160 -5.19 7.38 0.04
C GLY A 160 -4.67 8.54 0.85
N GLY A 161 -3.65 8.25 1.64
CA GLY A 161 -3.05 9.21 2.54
C GLY A 161 -1.67 8.77 3.02
N VAL A 162 -0.97 9.71 3.64
CA VAL A 162 0.34 9.50 4.26
C VAL A 162 0.18 9.79 5.75
N ALA A 163 0.70 8.91 6.59
CA ALA A 163 0.78 9.14 8.03
C ALA A 163 2.17 8.82 8.56
N ARG A 164 2.58 9.54 9.61
CA ARG A 164 3.81 9.30 10.35
C ARG A 164 3.51 8.44 11.57
N LYS A 165 4.36 7.46 11.85
CA LYS A 165 4.35 6.71 13.11
C LYS A 165 4.96 7.60 14.20
N PRO A 166 4.25 7.87 15.32
CA PRO A 166 4.76 8.68 16.43
C PRO A 166 6.14 8.23 16.89
#